data_AF-A0A2N2SA58-F1
#
_entry.id   AF-A0A2N2SA58-F1
#
_cell.length_a   1.000
_cell.length_b   1.000
_cell.length_c   1.000
_cell.angle_alpha   90.00
_cell.angle_beta   90.00
_cell.angle_gamma   90.00
#
_symmetry.space_group_name_H-M   'P 1'
#
loop_
_entity.id
_entity.type
_entity.pdbx_description
1 polymer ?
#
loop_
_entity_poly.entity_id
_entity_poly.type
_entity_poly.pdbx_seq_one_letter_code
_entity_poly.pdbx_strand_id
1 'polypeptide(L)'
;MRLINRKPGRSWRISLAILPFALLLIAYLAGSAARLADNPQDKLLPSVVQMADAVERMAFSEDPRSGRYLFWDDTAASLKRLGMGLAIAAVAGLSLGLVSGTLPLFGTSLSPLLTVVSMI
;
A
#
# COMPACT_ATOMS: atom_id res chain seq x y z
N MET A 1 6.50 -38.93 18.52
CA MET A 1 5.79 -38.49 17.29
C MET A 1 6.27 -37.08 16.92
N ARG A 2 6.74 -36.82 15.69
CA ARG A 2 7.33 -35.53 15.28
C ARG A 2 6.25 -34.46 15.04
N LEU A 3 6.43 -33.25 15.59
CA LEU A 3 5.52 -32.10 15.39
C LEU A 3 5.30 -31.75 13.91
N ILE A 4 6.30 -32.03 13.07
CA ILE A 4 6.28 -31.76 11.63
C ILE A 4 5.19 -32.54 10.86
N ASN A 5 4.69 -33.64 11.43
CA ASN A 5 3.64 -34.47 10.80
C ASN A 5 2.22 -34.10 11.27
N ARG A 6 2.07 -33.14 12.19
CA ARG A 6 0.76 -32.71 12.66
C ARG A 6 0.19 -31.65 11.73
N LYS A 7 -0.85 -32.00 10.98
CA LYS A 7 -1.63 -31.04 10.20
C LYS A 7 -2.68 -30.39 11.11
N PRO A 8 -2.66 -29.06 11.30
CA PRO A 8 -3.72 -28.35 12.00
C PRO A 8 -5.09 -28.66 11.41
N GLY A 9 -6.06 -29.01 12.27
CA GLY A 9 -7.47 -28.96 11.92
C GLY A 9 -7.88 -27.55 11.48
N ARG A 10 -9.02 -27.41 10.79
CA ARG A 10 -9.45 -26.14 10.17
C ARG A 10 -9.43 -24.96 11.15
N SER A 11 -9.94 -25.14 12.37
CA SER A 11 -9.94 -24.10 13.40
C SER A 11 -8.54 -23.72 13.87
N TRP A 12 -7.67 -24.71 14.13
CA TRP A 12 -6.29 -24.46 14.58
C TRP A 12 -5.45 -23.71 13.53
N ARG A 13 -5.71 -23.98 12.24
CA ARG A 13 -5.06 -23.26 11.14
C ARG A 13 -5.43 -21.78 11.12
N ILE A 14 -6.71 -21.46 11.32
CA ILE A 14 -7.19 -20.06 11.35
C ILE A 14 -6.62 -19.35 12.58
N SER A 15 -6.67 -19.98 13.76
CA SER A 15 -6.11 -19.41 14.99
C SER A 15 -4.61 -19.11 14.85
N LEU A 16 -3.83 -20.04 14.29
CA LEU A 16 -2.40 -19.83 14.04
C LEU A 16 -2.13 -18.73 13.00
N ALA A 17 -2.98 -18.60 11.98
CA ALA A 17 -2.85 -17.55 10.97
C ALA A 17 -3.17 -16.15 11.54
N ILE A 18 -4.15 -16.05 12.44
CA ILE A 18 -4.55 -14.78 13.07
C ILE A 18 -3.59 -14.37 14.18
N LEU A 19 -2.98 -15.35 14.87
CA LEU A 19 -2.09 -15.12 16.02
C LEU A 19 -1.04 -14.01 15.82
N PRO A 20 -0.22 -13.97 14.75
CA PRO A 20 0.76 -12.90 14.58
C PRO A 20 0.12 -11.51 14.51
N PHE A 21 -1.03 -11.37 13.85
CA PHE A 21 -1.74 -10.09 13.76
C PHE A 21 -2.36 -9.69 15.11
N ALA A 22 -2.90 -10.65 15.85
CA ALA A 22 -3.42 -10.41 17.19
C ALA A 22 -2.31 -9.93 18.15
N LEU A 23 -1.12 -10.56 18.07
CA LEU A 23 0.04 -10.13 18.87
C LEU A 23 0.49 -8.71 18.50
N LEU A 24 0.55 -8.37 17.21
CA LEU A 24 0.86 -7.01 16.75
C LEU A 24 -0.19 -6.00 17.22
N LEU A 25 -1.47 -6.33 17.15
CA LEU A 25 -2.55 -5.47 17.62
C LEU A 25 -2.46 -5.22 19.13
N ILE A 26 -2.21 -6.26 19.92
CA ILE A 26 -2.03 -6.13 21.38
C ILE A 26 -0.81 -5.25 21.68
N ALA A 27 0.31 -5.48 20.99
CA ALA A 27 1.51 -4.65 21.16
C ALA A 27 1.26 -3.18 20.80
N TYR A 28 0.52 -2.91 19.72
CA TYR A 28 0.12 -1.55 19.34
C TYR A 28 -0.75 -0.89 20.41
N LEU A 29 -1.80 -1.56 20.87
CA LEU A 29 -2.73 -1.00 21.85
C LEU A 29 -2.04 -0.76 23.20
N ALA A 30 -1.19 -1.68 23.64
CA ALA A 30 -0.40 -1.50 24.86
C ALA A 30 0.58 -0.33 24.72
N GLY A 31 1.29 -0.23 23.60
CA GLY A 31 2.21 0.88 23.31
C GLY A 31 1.50 2.23 23.21
N SER A 32 0.35 2.27 22.53
CA SER A 32 -0.49 3.47 22.41
C SER A 32 -0.98 3.93 23.78
N ALA A 33 -1.53 3.03 24.60
CA ALA A 33 -2.02 3.37 25.94
C ALA A 33 -0.91 3.91 26.85
N ALA A 34 0.29 3.30 26.82
CA ALA A 34 1.43 3.78 27.59
C ALA A 34 1.86 5.19 27.16
N ARG A 35 1.96 5.44 25.85
CA ARG A 35 2.35 6.77 25.33
C ARG A 35 1.29 7.84 25.57
N LEU A 36 0.01 7.50 25.45
CA LEU A 36 -1.07 8.45 25.69
C LEU A 36 -1.23 8.81 27.18
N ALA A 37 -0.88 7.89 28.08
CA ALA A 37 -0.85 8.16 29.52
C ALA A 37 0.21 9.22 29.86
N ASP A 38 1.37 9.17 29.20
CA ASP A 38 2.45 10.14 29.38
C ASP A 38 2.20 11.45 28.59
N ASN A 39 1.64 11.34 27.38
CA ASN A 39 1.33 12.47 26.51
C ASN A 39 0.00 12.27 25.77
N PRO A 40 -1.09 12.90 26.23
CA PRO A 40 -2.41 12.78 25.61
C PRO A 40 -2.47 13.26 24.15
N GLN A 41 -1.51 14.09 23.71
CA GLN A 41 -1.42 14.62 22.35
C GLN A 41 -0.38 13.91 21.48
N ASP A 42 0.11 12.74 21.89
CA ASP A 42 1.07 11.96 21.10
C ASP A 42 0.46 11.49 19.77
N LYS A 43 1.09 11.89 18.66
CA LYS A 43 0.65 11.57 17.30
C LYS A 43 1.31 10.30 16.74
N LEU A 44 2.29 9.72 17.43
CA LEU A 44 3.08 8.59 16.92
C LEU A 44 2.36 7.25 17.10
N LEU A 45 1.64 7.06 18.21
CA LEU A 45 0.79 5.89 18.46
C LEU A 45 -0.61 6.33 18.88
N PRO A 46 -1.40 6.91 17.96
CA PRO A 46 -2.71 7.45 18.28
C PRO A 46 -3.68 6.34 18.71
N SER A 47 -4.62 6.68 19.58
CA SER A 47 -5.71 5.78 19.93
C SER A 47 -6.66 5.54 18.75
N VAL A 48 -7.45 4.48 18.82
CA VAL A 48 -8.46 4.16 17.80
C VAL A 48 -9.44 5.33 17.58
N VAL A 49 -9.82 6.02 18.66
CA VAL A 49 -10.72 7.19 18.58
C VAL A 49 -10.02 8.35 17.88
N GLN A 50 -8.77 8.66 18.25
CA GLN A 50 -8.00 9.72 17.61
C GLN A 50 -7.79 9.46 16.11
N MET A 51 -7.62 8.19 15.73
CA MET A 51 -7.56 7.78 14.33
C MET A 51 -8.89 8.00 13.61
N ALA A 52 -10.02 7.60 14.22
CA ALA A 52 -11.35 7.80 13.66
C ALA A 52 -11.66 9.30 13.46
N ASP A 53 -11.40 10.12 14.48
CA ASP A 53 -11.60 11.58 14.40
C ASP A 53 -10.71 12.21 13.32
N ALA A 54 -9.48 11.72 13.15
CA ALA A 54 -8.58 12.21 12.12
C ALA A 54 -9.11 11.88 10.72
N VAL A 55 -9.63 10.68 10.50
CA VAL A 55 -10.28 10.30 9.24
C VAL A 55 -11.51 11.18 9.00
N GLU A 56 -12.34 11.39 10.01
CA GLU A 56 -13.53 12.22 9.88
C GLU A 56 -13.20 13.65 9.45
N ARG A 57 -12.23 14.27 10.14
CA ARG A 57 -11.77 15.63 9.80
C ARG A 57 -11.18 15.71 8.40
N MET A 58 -10.41 14.72 7.96
CA MET A 58 -9.70 14.79 6.68
C MET A 58 -10.61 14.44 5.49
N ALA A 59 -11.55 13.51 5.69
CA ALA A 59 -12.39 12.97 4.62
C ALA A 59 -13.77 13.64 4.52
N PHE A 60 -14.32 14.12 5.63
CA PHE A 60 -15.71 14.58 5.70
C PHE A 60 -15.88 16.00 6.26
N SER A 61 -14.81 16.66 6.73
CA SER A 61 -14.82 18.09 7.03
C SER A 61 -14.19 18.88 5.89
N GLU A 62 -14.84 19.99 5.52
CA GLU A 62 -14.23 21.00 4.66
C GLU A 62 -13.14 21.75 5.43
N ASP A 63 -12.03 22.06 4.76
CA ASP A 63 -10.98 22.90 5.32
C ASP A 63 -11.48 24.37 5.38
N PRO A 64 -11.50 25.02 6.57
CA PRO A 64 -11.97 26.40 6.72
C PRO A 64 -11.25 27.43 5.85
N ARG A 65 -10.03 27.14 5.39
CA ARG A 65 -9.24 28.06 4.55
C ARG A 65 -9.54 27.93 3.07
N SER A 66 -9.92 26.73 2.60
CA SER A 66 -10.02 26.43 1.17
C SER A 66 -11.40 25.95 0.73
N GLY A 67 -12.27 25.56 1.67
CA GLY A 67 -13.58 24.97 1.42
C GLY A 67 -13.51 23.59 0.76
N ARG A 68 -12.34 22.94 0.83
CA ARG A 68 -12.05 21.69 0.11
C ARG A 68 -11.97 20.51 1.05
N TYR A 69 -12.30 19.32 0.55
CA TYR A 69 -12.14 18.07 1.27
C TYR A 69 -10.75 17.49 0.97
N LEU A 70 -9.82 17.70 1.90
CA LEU A 70 -8.39 17.44 1.70
C LEU A 70 -8.09 16.00 1.27
N PHE A 71 -8.72 15.00 1.91
CA PHE A 71 -8.51 13.58 1.56
C PHE A 71 -8.88 13.27 0.10
N TRP A 72 -10.02 13.78 -0.37
CA TRP A 72 -10.52 13.49 -1.72
C TRP A 72 -9.66 14.16 -2.78
N ASP A 73 -9.24 15.40 -2.52
CA ASP A 73 -8.36 16.13 -3.43
C ASP A 73 -6.99 15.49 -3.57
N ASP A 74 -6.37 15.11 -2.45
CA ASP A 74 -5.07 14.43 -2.46
C ASP A 74 -5.16 13.05 -3.11
N THR A 75 -6.27 12.33 -2.87
CA THR A 75 -6.53 11.03 -3.50
C THR A 75 -6.70 11.18 -5.01
N ALA A 76 -7.51 12.13 -5.47
CA ALA A 76 -7.70 12.39 -6.90
C ALA A 76 -6.41 12.83 -7.58
N ALA A 77 -5.64 13.73 -6.96
CA ALA A 77 -4.36 14.18 -7.48
C ALA A 77 -3.35 13.03 -7.56
N SER A 78 -3.31 12.15 -6.57
CA SER A 78 -2.43 10.97 -6.56
C SER A 78 -2.84 9.95 -7.62
N LEU A 79 -4.15 9.68 -7.75
CA LEU A 79 -4.68 8.76 -8.75
C LEU A 79 -4.44 9.28 -10.18
N LYS A 80 -4.58 10.59 -10.40
CA LYS A 80 -4.25 11.22 -11.68
C LYS A 80 -2.77 11.05 -12.02
N ARG A 81 -1.87 11.30 -11.08
CA ARG A 81 -0.42 11.12 -11.27
C ARG A 81 -0.07 9.67 -11.60
N LEU A 82 -0.64 8.72 -10.86
CA LEU A 82 -0.44 7.29 -11.09
C LEU A 82 -0.98 6.88 -12.46
N GLY A 83 -2.20 7.29 -12.80
CA GLY A 83 -2.84 6.98 -14.09
C GLY A 83 -2.05 7.53 -15.27
N MET A 84 -1.55 8.76 -15.19
CA MET A 84 -0.70 9.34 -16.24
C MET A 84 0.63 8.60 -16.36
N GLY A 85 1.31 8.30 -15.25
CA GLY A 85 2.56 7.53 -15.28
C GLY A 85 2.38 6.15 -15.92
N LEU A 86 1.31 5.44 -15.54
CA LEU A 86 0.98 4.14 -16.10
C LEU A 86 0.64 4.23 -17.59
N ALA A 87 -0.16 5.21 -18.01
CA ALA A 87 -0.53 5.39 -19.41
C ALA A 87 0.69 5.68 -20.29
N ILE A 88 1.60 6.54 -19.84
CA ILE A 88 2.84 6.87 -20.54
C ILE A 88 3.72 5.61 -20.66
N ALA A 89 3.92 4.88 -19.56
CA ALA A 89 4.69 3.63 -19.57
C ALA A 89 4.08 2.58 -20.49
N ALA A 90 2.75 2.42 -20.48
CA ALA A 90 2.03 1.49 -21.33
C ALA A 90 2.19 1.84 -22.82
N VAL A 91 2.00 3.11 -23.19
CA VAL A 91 2.16 3.56 -24.58
C VAL A 91 3.60 3.40 -25.05
N ALA A 92 4.58 3.80 -24.23
CA ALA A 92 5.99 3.65 -24.57
C ALA A 92 6.39 2.17 -24.70
N GLY A 93 6.03 1.34 -23.72
CA GLY A 93 6.30 -0.09 -23.72
C GLY A 93 5.63 -0.82 -24.88
N LEU A 94 4.37 -0.51 -25.18
CA LEU A 94 3.65 -1.08 -26.33
C LEU A 94 4.30 -0.68 -27.65
N SER A 95 4.66 0.59 -27.81
CA SER A 95 5.28 1.10 -29.04
C SER A 95 6.65 0.44 -29.27
N LEU A 96 7.49 0.36 -28.23
CA LEU A 96 8.79 -0.29 -28.31
C LEU A 96 8.67 -1.81 -28.52
N GLY A 97 7.74 -2.46 -27.83
CA GLY A 97 7.46 -3.88 -28.00
C GLY A 97 6.97 -4.22 -29.40
N LEU A 98 6.09 -3.39 -29.97
CA LEU A 98 5.60 -3.57 -31.33
C LEU A 98 6.73 -3.39 -32.36
N VAL A 99 7.51 -2.31 -32.27
CA VAL A 99 8.66 -2.06 -33.16
C VAL A 99 9.69 -3.20 -33.07
N SER A 100 10.04 -3.63 -31.86
CA SER A 100 10.97 -4.73 -31.63
C SER A 100 10.43 -6.08 -32.14
N GLY A 101 9.12 -6.30 -32.07
CA GLY A 101 8.48 -7.55 -32.49
C GLY A 101 8.23 -7.64 -33.99
N THR A 102 7.90 -6.53 -34.66
CA THR A 102 7.54 -6.53 -36.09
C THR A 102 8.71 -6.22 -37.02
N LEU A 103 9.74 -5.48 -36.57
CA LEU A 103 10.90 -5.11 -37.38
C LEU A 103 12.17 -5.85 -36.91
N PRO A 104 12.65 -6.86 -37.67
CA PRO A 104 13.80 -7.69 -37.27
C PRO A 104 15.10 -6.89 -37.04
N LEU A 105 15.28 -5.78 -37.77
CA LEU A 105 16.42 -4.87 -37.63
C LEU A 105 16.45 -4.14 -36.29
N PHE A 106 15.28 -3.81 -35.72
CA PHE A 106 15.19 -3.16 -34.41
C PHE A 106 15.14 -4.20 -33.28
N GLY A 107 14.46 -5.33 -33.48
CA GLY A 107 14.37 -6.39 -32.48
C GLY A 107 15.71 -6.99 -32.07
N THR A 108 16.65 -7.14 -33.02
CA THR A 108 17.98 -7.70 -32.73
C THR A 108 18.86 -6.80 -31.88
N SER A 109 18.70 -5.47 -31.93
CA SER A 109 19.48 -4.51 -31.14
C SER A 109 18.80 -4.12 -29.82
N LEU A 110 17.46 -4.02 -29.78
CA LEU A 110 16.70 -3.60 -28.60
C LEU A 110 16.34 -4.74 -27.63
N SER A 111 16.26 -5.98 -28.09
CA SER A 111 15.82 -7.12 -27.27
C SER A 111 16.67 -7.37 -26.02
N PRO A 112 18.03 -7.33 -26.05
CA PRO A 112 18.84 -7.50 -24.85
C PRO A 112 18.64 -6.39 -23.82
N LEU A 113 18.53 -5.13 -24.27
CA LEU A 113 18.29 -3.97 -23.41
C LEU A 113 16.92 -4.06 -22.73
N LEU A 114 15.87 -4.37 -23.50
CA LEU A 114 14.51 -4.51 -22.99
C LEU A 114 14.42 -5.64 -21.96
N THR A 115 15.14 -6.74 -22.17
CA THR A 115 15.18 -7.89 -21.23
C THR A 115 15.84 -7.51 -19.90
N VAL A 116 16.92 -6.74 -19.92
CA VAL A 116 17.58 -6.27 -18.69
C VAL A 116 16.69 -5.28 -17.94
N VAL A 117 16.08 -4.33 -18.66
CA VAL A 117 15.18 -3.34 -18.06
C VAL A 117 13.94 -4.00 -17.47
N SER A 118 13.40 -5.06 -18.07
CA SER A 118 12.22 -5.75 -17.54
C SER A 118 12.50 -6.63 -16.31
N MET A 119 13.77 -6.92 -16.02
CA MET A 119 14.16 -7.71 -14.86
C MET A 119 14.22 -6.89 -13.57
N ILE A 120 14.16 -5.55 -13.70
CA ILE A 120 14.20 -4.54 -12.63
C ILE A 120 12.79 -4.00 -12.41
#